data_AF-A0A977KUU4-F1
#
_entry.id   AF-A0A977KUU4-F1
#
_cell.length_a   1.000
_cell.length_b   1.000
_cell.length_c   1.000
_cell.angle_alpha   90.00
_cell.angle_beta   90.00
_cell.angle_gamma   90.00
#
_symmetry.space_group_name_H-M   'P 1'
#
loop_
_entity.id
_entity.type
_entity.pdbx_description
1 polymer ?
#
loop_
_entity_poly.entity_id
_entity_poly.type
_entity_poly.pdbx_seq_one_letter_code
_entity_poly.pdbx_strand_id
1 'polypeptide(L)'
;MINPIFEKKFLEALDLCNSLSEFARQPSSYPCQAIHLFCEIGTEPENLLELNALYADRVLIAKKSIEKYARTIDNWKTGNCPLGGKDHCNIVNFFLSLKTQDFYFFRGDNFTPELICEFLQEWKGINLFSLITNSPQLVTH
;
A
#
# COMPACT_ATOMS: atom_id res chain seq x y z
N MET A 1 11.30 17.12 8.33
CA MET A 1 12.35 16.31 9.02
C MET A 1 11.70 14.98 9.30
N ILE A 2 12.21 13.92 8.68
CA ILE A 2 11.59 12.59 8.78
C ILE A 2 11.65 12.11 10.22
N ASN A 3 10.51 11.64 10.73
CA ASN A 3 10.45 11.02 12.05
C ASN A 3 11.19 9.66 12.03
N PRO A 4 12.24 9.45 12.84
CA PRO A 4 13.01 8.20 12.83
C PRO A 4 12.18 6.94 13.11
N ILE A 5 11.09 7.08 13.87
CA ILE A 5 10.15 5.98 14.13
C ILE A 5 9.40 5.60 12.86
N PHE A 6 8.96 6.60 12.07
CA PHE A 6 8.28 6.35 10.80
C PHE A 6 9.22 5.79 9.75
N GLU A 7 10.45 6.28 9.72
CA GLU A 7 11.48 5.72 8.85
C GLU A 7 11.70 4.23 9.13
N LYS A 8 11.88 3.85 10.41
CA LYS A 8 12.00 2.45 10.80
C LYS A 8 10.80 1.60 10.35
N LYS A 9 9.58 2.07 10.59
CA LYS A 9 8.35 1.37 10.19
C LYS A 9 8.23 1.24 8.68
N PHE A 10 8.66 2.25 7.93
CA PHE A 10 8.64 2.23 6.48
C PHE A 10 9.59 1.17 5.95
N LEU A 11 10.83 1.14 6.46
CA LEU A 11 11.80 0.11 6.07
C LEU A 11 11.33 -1.30 6.44
N GLU A 12 10.71 -1.47 7.61
CA GLU A 12 10.10 -2.75 8.03
C GLU A 12 8.97 -3.17 7.08
N ALA A 13 8.11 -2.24 6.66
CA ALA A 13 7.06 -2.53 5.68
C ALA A 13 7.63 -2.95 4.32
N LEU A 14 8.72 -2.32 3.87
CA LEU A 14 9.42 -2.72 2.63
C LEU A 14 10.04 -4.10 2.75
N ASP A 15 10.62 -4.44 3.91
CA ASP A 15 11.22 -5.75 4.14
C ASP A 15 10.16 -6.86 4.16
N LEU A 16 9.00 -6.62 4.77
CA LEU A 16 7.84 -7.51 4.66
C LEU A 16 7.41 -7.73 3.20
N CYS A 17 7.38 -6.66 2.39
CA CYS A 17 7.04 -6.75 0.97
C CYS A 17 8.07 -7.58 0.18
N ASN A 18 9.37 -7.43 0.48
CA ASN A 18 10.44 -8.14 -0.22
C ASN A 18 10.45 -9.64 0.09
N SER A 19 10.13 -10.03 1.32
CA SER A 19 10.05 -11.42 1.75
C SER A 19 8.89 -12.19 1.11
N LEU A 20 7.90 -11.51 0.50
CA LEU A 20 6.76 -12.17 -0.16
C LEU A 20 7.15 -13.10 -1.31
N SER A 21 8.35 -12.93 -1.88
CA SER A 21 8.86 -13.84 -2.90
C SER A 21 9.00 -15.29 -2.41
N GLU A 22 9.13 -15.51 -1.10
CA GLU A 22 9.21 -16.82 -0.45
C GLU A 22 7.84 -17.49 -0.27
N PHE A 23 6.74 -16.73 -0.39
CA PHE A 23 5.38 -17.19 -0.14
C PHE A 23 4.57 -17.44 -1.42
N ALA A 24 5.25 -17.64 -2.56
CA ALA A 24 4.57 -17.86 -3.83
C ALA A 24 3.54 -19.00 -3.74
N ARG A 25 2.29 -18.72 -4.16
CA ARG A 25 1.13 -19.65 -4.10
C ARG A 25 0.70 -20.06 -2.69
N GLN A 26 1.08 -19.32 -1.67
CA GLN A 26 0.70 -19.57 -0.28
C GLN A 26 0.10 -18.33 0.37
N PRO A 27 -0.83 -18.48 1.33
CA PRO A 27 -1.33 -17.34 2.09
C PRO A 27 -0.21 -16.73 2.96
N SER A 28 -0.14 -15.41 3.00
CA SER A 28 0.75 -14.66 3.89
C SER A 28 0.03 -13.46 4.48
N SER A 29 0.26 -13.21 5.78
CA SER A 29 -0.23 -12.02 6.47
C SER A 29 0.64 -10.78 6.24
N TYR A 30 1.78 -10.91 5.56
CA TYR A 30 2.74 -9.81 5.36
C TYR A 30 2.16 -8.59 4.64
N PRO A 31 1.30 -8.73 3.60
CA PRO A 31 0.69 -7.55 2.98
C PRO A 31 -0.19 -6.79 3.98
N CYS A 32 -0.95 -7.50 4.81
CA CYS A 32 -1.75 -6.88 5.87
C CYS A 32 -0.87 -6.19 6.92
N GLN A 33 0.22 -6.82 7.36
CA GLN A 33 1.16 -6.22 8.31
C GLN A 33 1.81 -4.95 7.74
N ALA A 34 2.23 -4.97 6.48
CA ALA A 34 2.77 -3.80 5.80
C ALA A 34 1.75 -2.65 5.74
N ILE A 35 0.47 -2.95 5.46
CA ILE A 35 -0.60 -1.94 5.50
C ILE A 35 -0.69 -1.30 6.89
N HIS A 36 -0.65 -2.08 7.97
CA HIS A 36 -0.68 -1.51 9.33
C HIS A 36 0.47 -0.53 9.57
N LEU A 37 1.70 -0.89 9.17
CA LEU A 37 2.87 -0.02 9.30
C LEU A 37 2.72 1.26 8.45
N PHE A 38 2.26 1.14 7.20
CA PHE A 38 1.99 2.31 6.37
C PHE A 38 0.88 3.20 6.93
N CYS A 39 -0.18 2.63 7.51
CA CYS A 39 -1.24 3.40 8.16
C CYS A 39 -0.74 4.16 9.39
N GLU A 40 0.18 3.59 10.17
CA GLU A 40 0.78 4.29 11.31
C GLU A 40 1.58 5.51 10.84
N ILE A 41 2.30 5.41 9.72
CA ILE A 41 3.00 6.54 9.10
C ILE A 41 2.00 7.53 8.49
N GLY A 42 0.92 7.03 7.89
CA GLY A 42 -0.14 7.82 7.25
C GLY A 42 -0.96 8.71 8.20
N THR A 43 -0.71 8.63 9.51
CA THR A 43 -1.15 9.65 10.48
C THR A 43 -0.50 11.02 10.21
N GLU A 44 0.67 11.03 9.55
CA GLU A 44 1.34 12.22 9.03
C GLU A 44 1.63 12.03 7.53
N PRO A 45 0.64 12.31 6.64
CA PRO A 45 0.69 11.96 5.22
C PRO A 45 1.96 12.41 4.47
N GLU A 46 2.50 13.59 4.81
CA GLU A 46 3.73 14.11 4.17
C GLU A 46 4.94 13.20 4.41
N ASN A 47 5.04 12.53 5.57
CA ASN A 47 6.13 11.58 5.82
C ASN A 47 6.06 10.38 4.87
N LEU A 48 4.86 9.90 4.49
CA LEU A 48 4.73 8.82 3.51
C LEU A 48 5.32 9.24 2.16
N LEU A 49 5.08 10.48 1.73
CA LEU A 49 5.58 11.00 0.47
C LEU A 49 7.10 11.22 0.50
N GLU A 50 7.61 11.83 1.56
CA GLU A 50 9.05 12.03 1.79
C GLU A 50 9.80 10.69 1.83
N LEU A 51 9.28 9.68 2.55
CA LEU A 51 9.88 8.36 2.66
C LEU A 51 9.84 7.58 1.35
N ASN A 52 8.73 7.66 0.59
CA ASN A 52 8.66 7.09 -0.75
C ASN A 52 9.73 7.70 -1.69
N ALA A 53 9.97 9.00 -1.59
CA ALA A 53 10.99 9.67 -2.39
C ALA A 53 12.41 9.30 -1.96
N LEU A 54 12.67 9.30 -0.65
CA LEU A 54 13.99 8.99 -0.08
C LEU A 54 14.43 7.55 -0.37
N TYR A 55 13.49 6.61 -0.37
CA TYR A 55 13.75 5.18 -0.52
C TYR A 55 13.26 4.61 -1.85
N ALA A 56 13.21 5.42 -2.90
CA ALA A 56 12.64 5.06 -4.20
C ALA A 56 13.14 3.72 -4.77
N ASP A 57 14.45 3.43 -4.66
CA ASP A 57 15.02 2.16 -5.15
C ASP A 57 14.47 0.95 -4.37
N ARG A 58 14.35 1.06 -3.04
CA ARG A 58 13.79 -0.01 -2.21
C ARG A 58 12.29 -0.17 -2.44
N VAL A 59 11.57 0.94 -2.65
CA VAL A 59 10.15 0.94 -3.04
C VAL A 59 9.97 0.20 -4.37
N LEU A 60 10.82 0.46 -5.37
CA LEU A 60 10.77 -0.23 -6.65
C LEU A 60 10.97 -1.76 -6.51
N ILE A 61 11.89 -2.19 -5.65
CA ILE A 61 12.10 -3.62 -5.36
C ILE A 61 10.87 -4.21 -4.67
N ALA A 62 10.31 -3.53 -3.67
CA ALA A 62 9.10 -3.96 -2.97
C ALA A 62 7.89 -4.08 -3.92
N LYS A 63 7.71 -3.13 -4.86
CA LYS A 63 6.66 -3.19 -5.89
C LYS A 63 6.79 -4.44 -6.74
N LYS A 64 7.99 -4.78 -7.21
CA LYS A 64 8.24 -6.01 -8.00
C LYS A 64 7.91 -7.28 -7.20
N SER A 65 8.26 -7.31 -5.92
CA SER A 65 7.98 -8.45 -5.04
C SER A 65 6.47 -8.63 -4.81
N ILE A 66 5.76 -7.53 -4.54
CA ILE A 66 4.29 -7.51 -4.41
C ILE A 66 3.63 -7.97 -5.70
N GLU A 67 4.06 -7.46 -6.86
CA GLU A 67 3.52 -7.86 -8.15
C GLU A 67 3.69 -9.35 -8.42
N LYS A 68 4.91 -9.87 -8.18
CA LYS A 68 5.19 -11.30 -8.35
C LYS A 68 4.30 -12.15 -7.44
N TYR A 69 4.17 -11.75 -6.17
CA TYR A 69 3.34 -12.47 -5.21
C TYR A 69 1.85 -12.43 -5.60
N ALA A 70 1.30 -11.24 -5.90
CA ALA A 70 -0.11 -11.04 -6.26
C ALA A 70 -0.55 -11.86 -7.49
N ARG A 71 0.37 -12.10 -8.44
CA ARG A 71 0.13 -12.98 -9.61
C ARG A 71 0.01 -14.47 -9.25
N THR A 72 0.51 -14.88 -8.09
CA THR A 72 0.60 -16.31 -7.70
C THR A 72 -0.42 -16.74 -6.66
N ILE A 73 -1.08 -15.80 -5.98
CA ILE A 73 -2.04 -16.11 -4.92
C ILE A 73 -3.49 -16.01 -5.39
N ASP A 74 -4.37 -16.72 -4.72
CA ASP A 74 -5.82 -16.48 -4.76
C ASP A 74 -6.23 -15.42 -3.75
N ASN A 75 -7.49 -14.95 -3.78
CA ASN A 75 -7.96 -13.90 -2.87
C ASN A 75 -8.37 -14.43 -1.48
N TRP A 76 -7.55 -15.29 -0.88
CA TRP A 76 -7.79 -15.83 0.45
C TRP A 76 -7.75 -14.73 1.51
N LYS A 77 -8.62 -14.80 2.52
CA LYS A 77 -8.55 -13.91 3.69
C LYS A 77 -7.45 -14.41 4.63
N THR A 78 -6.55 -13.51 5.02
CA THR A 78 -5.42 -13.82 5.90
C THR A 78 -5.23 -12.69 6.91
N GLY A 79 -5.11 -13.02 8.20
CA GLY A 79 -4.94 -12.04 9.28
C GLY A 79 -6.23 -11.35 9.70
N ASN A 80 -6.09 -10.17 10.32
CA ASN A 80 -7.19 -9.41 10.95
C ASN A 80 -7.74 -8.27 10.07
N CYS A 81 -7.43 -8.27 8.77
CA CYS A 81 -7.90 -7.25 7.84
C CYS A 81 -9.12 -7.79 7.07
N PRO A 82 -10.16 -6.96 6.81
CA PRO A 82 -11.43 -7.43 6.26
C PRO A 82 -11.34 -7.94 4.80
N LEU A 83 -10.19 -7.79 4.15
CA LEU A 83 -9.97 -7.98 2.73
C LEU A 83 -9.21 -9.27 2.40
N GLY A 84 -9.23 -9.68 1.13
CA GLY A 84 -8.46 -10.84 0.66
C GLY A 84 -7.02 -10.49 0.28
N GLY A 85 -6.20 -11.52 0.02
CA GLY A 85 -4.78 -11.37 -0.26
C GLY A 85 -4.44 -10.43 -1.44
N LYS A 86 -5.22 -10.47 -2.53
CA LYS A 86 -5.00 -9.56 -3.68
C LYS A 86 -5.44 -8.14 -3.38
N ASP A 87 -6.52 -7.99 -2.62
CA ASP A 87 -7.01 -6.68 -2.16
C ASP A 87 -5.96 -6.01 -1.25
N HIS A 88 -5.30 -6.78 -0.38
CA HIS A 88 -4.15 -6.27 0.39
C HIS A 88 -3.00 -5.84 -0.52
N CYS A 89 -2.69 -6.62 -1.56
CA CYS A 89 -1.65 -6.24 -2.51
C CYS A 89 -1.99 -4.94 -3.26
N ASN A 90 -3.27 -4.70 -3.58
CA ASN A 90 -3.73 -3.42 -4.15
C ASN A 90 -3.42 -2.25 -3.21
N ILE A 91 -3.76 -2.37 -1.92
CA ILE A 91 -3.53 -1.31 -0.93
C ILE A 91 -2.03 -1.08 -0.69
N VAL A 92 -1.23 -2.15 -0.60
CA VAL A 92 0.23 -2.00 -0.48
C VAL A 92 0.80 -1.30 -1.72
N ASN A 93 0.40 -1.72 -2.92
CA ASN A 93 0.87 -1.09 -4.14
C ASN A 93 0.45 0.38 -4.25
N PHE A 94 -0.72 0.75 -3.71
CA PHE A 94 -1.13 2.14 -3.55
C PHE A 94 -0.12 2.94 -2.71
N PHE A 95 0.22 2.48 -1.49
CA PHE A 95 1.19 3.17 -0.63
C PHE A 95 2.56 3.33 -1.29
N LEU A 96 3.02 2.29 -2.00
CA LEU A 96 4.29 2.28 -2.73
C LEU A 96 4.28 3.14 -4.01
N SER A 97 3.11 3.60 -4.45
CA SER A 97 2.94 4.39 -5.68
C SER A 97 2.59 5.85 -5.41
N LEU A 98 2.49 6.27 -4.14
CA LEU A 98 2.15 7.65 -3.77
C LEU A 98 3.09 8.68 -4.41
N LYS A 99 4.40 8.39 -4.51
CA LYS A 99 5.33 9.34 -5.13
C LYS A 99 5.23 9.41 -6.65
N THR A 100 4.90 8.30 -7.31
CA THR A 100 4.83 8.21 -8.77
C THR A 100 3.45 8.54 -9.31
N GLN A 101 2.41 8.42 -8.47
CA GLN A 101 0.99 8.49 -8.86
C GLN A 101 0.60 7.47 -9.94
N ASP A 102 1.43 6.44 -10.15
CA ASP A 102 1.22 5.37 -11.11
C ASP A 102 0.56 4.19 -10.39
N PHE A 103 -0.75 4.32 -10.22
CA PHE A 103 -1.58 3.34 -9.53
C PHE A 103 -2.07 2.27 -10.50
N TYR A 104 -1.83 1.01 -10.15
CA TYR A 104 -2.38 -0.13 -10.85
C TYR A 104 -2.85 -1.17 -9.83
N PHE A 105 -3.86 -1.96 -10.20
CA PHE A 105 -4.52 -2.89 -9.30
C PHE A 105 -4.52 -4.31 -9.89
N PHE A 106 -4.22 -5.29 -9.05
CA PHE A 106 -4.09 -6.71 -9.43
C PHE A 106 -5.44 -7.42 -9.59
N ARG A 107 -6.50 -6.82 -9.02
CA ARG A 107 -7.86 -7.33 -9.07
C ARG A 107 -8.85 -6.20 -8.86
N GLY A 108 -10.00 -6.32 -9.51
CA GLY A 108 -11.16 -5.47 -9.30
C GLY A 108 -11.03 -4.22 -10.16
N ASP A 109 -11.74 -4.22 -11.28
CA ASP A 109 -11.70 -3.13 -12.27
C ASP A 109 -12.20 -1.79 -11.71
N ASN A 110 -12.87 -1.85 -10.55
CA ASN A 110 -13.39 -0.68 -9.84
C ASN A 110 -12.45 -0.17 -8.74
N PHE A 111 -11.30 -0.82 -8.46
CA PHE A 111 -10.37 -0.25 -7.47
C PHE A 111 -9.82 1.07 -7.99
N THR A 112 -9.90 2.09 -7.16
CA THR A 112 -9.31 3.41 -7.42
C THR A 112 -8.53 3.89 -6.20
N PRO A 113 -7.58 4.83 -6.37
CA PRO A 113 -6.88 5.46 -5.24
C PRO A 113 -7.84 6.08 -4.22
N GLU A 114 -8.95 6.67 -4.68
CA GLU A 114 -10.00 7.28 -3.84
C GLU A 114 -10.70 6.25 -2.99
N LEU A 115 -11.13 5.11 -3.56
CA LEU A 115 -11.76 4.05 -2.78
C LEU A 115 -10.83 3.50 -1.70
N ILE A 116 -9.52 3.45 -1.98
CA ILE A 116 -8.53 3.07 -0.97
C ILE A 116 -8.45 4.16 0.11
N CYS A 117 -8.42 5.45 -0.24
CA CYS A 117 -8.46 6.55 0.73
C CYS A 117 -9.72 6.51 1.60
N GLU A 118 -10.90 6.31 1.02
CA GLU A 118 -12.18 6.16 1.75
C GLU A 118 -12.10 4.99 2.72
N PHE A 119 -11.70 3.82 2.24
CA PHE A 119 -11.54 2.62 3.06
C PHE A 119 -10.57 2.84 4.23
N LEU A 120 -9.42 3.46 3.97
CA LEU A 120 -8.42 3.74 5.00
C LEU A 120 -8.91 4.78 6.02
N GLN A 121 -9.70 5.76 5.59
CA GLN A 121 -10.34 6.71 6.48
C GLN A 121 -11.37 6.03 7.38
N GLU A 122 -12.24 5.18 6.83
CA GLU A 122 -13.24 4.45 7.63
C GLU A 122 -12.59 3.43 8.57
N TRP A 123 -11.56 2.73 8.12
CA TRP A 123 -10.95 1.64 8.89
C TRP A 123 -9.91 2.11 9.91
N LYS A 124 -9.10 3.11 9.56
CA LYS A 124 -7.95 3.57 10.36
C LYS A 124 -8.02 5.03 10.78
N GLY A 125 -9.01 5.79 10.31
CA GLY A 125 -9.11 7.23 10.59
C GLY A 125 -8.02 8.06 9.91
N ILE A 126 -7.32 7.52 8.91
CA ILE A 126 -6.26 8.25 8.19
C ILE A 126 -6.82 8.88 6.93
N ASN A 127 -6.49 10.15 6.68
CA ASN A 127 -6.91 10.87 5.47
C ASN A 127 -5.71 11.07 4.55
N LEU A 128 -5.70 10.37 3.41
CA LEU A 128 -4.64 10.42 2.41
C LEU A 128 -5.09 11.10 1.10
N PHE A 129 -6.28 11.68 1.06
CA PHE A 129 -6.81 12.32 -0.16
C PHE A 129 -5.91 13.44 -0.67
N SER A 130 -5.25 14.18 0.23
CA SER A 130 -4.30 15.23 -0.15
C SER A 130 -3.08 14.70 -0.92
N LEU A 131 -2.78 13.40 -0.82
CA LEU A 131 -1.65 12.77 -1.48
C LEU A 131 -1.96 12.26 -2.89
N ILE A 132 -3.22 12.27 -3.33
CA ILE A 132 -3.65 11.77 -4.65
C ILE A 132 -4.16 12.91 -5.54
N THR A 133 -3.27 13.85 -5.85
CA THR A 133 -3.62 15.14 -6.48
C THR A 133 -3.76 15.12 -8.01
N ASN A 134 -3.98 13.97 -8.64
CA ASN A 134 -4.26 13.88 -10.09
C ASN A 134 -5.40 12.93 -10.45
N SER A 135 -6.27 12.60 -9.51
CA SER A 135 -7.55 12.01 -9.86
C SER A 135 -8.39 13.06 -10.60
N PRO A 136 -8.90 12.79 -11.82
CA PRO A 136 -9.81 13.71 -12.48
C PRO A 136 -10.96 13.96 -11.52
N GLN A 137 -11.20 15.23 -11.20
CA GLN A 137 -12.41 15.62 -10.49
C GLN A 137 -13.58 14.94 -11.21
N LEU A 138 -14.30 14.06 -10.51
CA LEU A 138 -15.62 13.62 -10.94
C LEU A 138 -16.45 14.89 -11.09
N VAL A 139 -16.57 15.38 -12.33
CA VAL A 139 -17.52 16.42 -12.69
C VAL A 139 -18.89 15.78 -12.54
N THR A 140 -19.53 16.00 -11.41
CA THR A 140 -20.96 15.73 -11.23
C THR A 140 -21.72 16.84 -11.97
N HIS A 141 -22.37 16.47 -13.08
CA HIS A 141 -23.43 17.26 -13.71
C HIS A 141 -24.70 17.26 -12.85
#